data_AF-A0A922JTJ9-F1
#
_entry.id   AF-A0A922JTJ9-F1
#
_cell.length_a   1.000
_cell.length_b   1.000
_cell.length_c   1.000
_cell.angle_alpha   90.00
_cell.angle_beta   90.00
_cell.angle_gamma   90.00
#
_symmetry.space_group_name_H-M   'P 1'
#
loop_
_entity.id
_entity.type
_entity.pdbx_description
1 polymer ?
#
loop_
_entity_poly.entity_id
_entity_poly.type
_entity_poly.pdbx_seq_one_letter_code
_entity_poly.pdbx_strand_id
1 'polypeptide(L)'
;MESLPIHPHFTVTSHRPSLSETTRAHLSWRPPKFLEYTRGPVKINYLSRRMCLSNTNGGIKRKPHEVGERDGVIIVDHGSRRKESNLMLNEFVTMFRDKTGYPIVEPAHMELAEPSIRDAFGSCVQQGANRVIVSPFFLFPG
;
A
#
# COMPACT_ATOMS: atom_id res chain seq x y z
N MET A 1 -68.16 15.80 -6.69
CA MET A 1 -66.99 15.47 -7.54
C MET A 1 -65.82 15.28 -6.61
N GLU A 2 -65.75 14.09 -6.03
CA GLU A 2 -64.78 13.71 -4.99
C GLU A 2 -63.47 13.27 -5.65
N SER A 3 -62.36 13.86 -5.22
CA SER A 3 -61.02 13.50 -5.66
C SER A 3 -60.46 12.39 -4.76
N LEU A 4 -60.19 11.23 -5.38
CA LEU A 4 -59.62 10.04 -4.77
C LEU A 4 -58.17 10.27 -4.28
N PRO A 5 -57.78 9.81 -3.08
CA PRO A 5 -56.38 9.74 -2.67
C PRO A 5 -55.71 8.47 -3.19
N ILE A 6 -54.55 8.62 -3.81
CA ILE A 6 -53.73 7.54 -4.37
C ILE A 6 -52.81 7.02 -3.26
N HIS A 7 -53.10 5.84 -2.72
CA HIS A 7 -52.20 5.13 -1.80
C HIS A 7 -51.16 4.31 -2.59
N PRO A 8 -49.85 4.45 -2.33
CA PRO A 8 -48.88 3.45 -2.80
C PRO A 8 -48.90 2.23 -1.87
N HIS A 9 -49.38 1.10 -2.39
CA HIS A 9 -49.24 -0.21 -1.77
C HIS A 9 -47.77 -0.65 -1.83
N PHE A 10 -47.08 -0.69 -0.69
CA PHE A 10 -45.76 -1.29 -0.56
C PHE A 10 -45.92 -2.72 -0.03
N THR A 11 -45.74 -3.73 -0.89
CA THR A 11 -45.76 -5.13 -0.49
C THR A 11 -44.32 -5.59 -0.21
N VAL A 12 -44.01 -5.89 1.06
CA VAL A 12 -42.76 -6.52 1.47
C VAL A 12 -42.93 -8.04 1.43
N THR A 13 -42.35 -8.69 0.43
CA THR A 13 -42.22 -10.15 0.38
C THR A 13 -40.90 -10.56 1.02
N SER A 14 -40.95 -11.13 2.22
CA SER A 14 -39.79 -11.75 2.86
C SER A 14 -39.50 -13.11 2.22
N HIS A 15 -38.53 -13.17 1.33
CA HIS A 15 -37.91 -14.44 0.95
C HIS A 15 -36.61 -14.61 1.74
N ARG A 16 -36.59 -15.59 2.64
CA ARG A 16 -35.35 -16.12 3.25
C ARG A 16 -34.75 -17.16 2.30
N PRO A 17 -33.51 -17.00 1.82
CA PRO A 17 -32.74 -18.12 1.31
C PRO A 17 -31.95 -18.74 2.47
N SER A 18 -32.06 -20.06 2.58
CA SER A 18 -31.31 -20.93 3.48
C SER A 18 -29.81 -20.89 3.22
N LEU A 19 -29.04 -21.07 4.29
CA LEU A 19 -27.58 -21.19 4.35
C LEU A 19 -27.02 -22.27 3.41
N SER A 20 -26.01 -21.92 2.62
CA SER A 20 -24.80 -22.76 2.43
C SER A 20 -23.69 -22.00 1.68
N GLU A 21 -22.45 -22.31 2.08
CA GLU A 21 -21.18 -22.12 1.35
C GLU A 21 -20.41 -20.79 1.50
N THR A 22 -19.58 -20.81 2.55
CA THR A 22 -18.29 -20.11 2.69
C THR A 22 -17.49 -20.13 1.39
N THR A 23 -17.40 -18.99 0.69
CA THR A 23 -16.35 -18.78 -0.30
C THR A 23 -15.58 -17.50 0.02
N ARG A 24 -14.32 -17.70 0.42
CA ARG A 24 -13.31 -16.68 0.70
C ARG A 24 -12.98 -15.97 -0.62
N ALA A 25 -13.60 -14.81 -0.86
CA ALA A 25 -13.31 -14.01 -2.05
C ALA A 25 -11.87 -13.45 -1.96
N HIS A 26 -10.98 -14.12 -2.67
CA HIS A 26 -9.61 -13.69 -2.95
C HIS A 26 -9.66 -12.52 -3.93
N LEU A 27 -9.64 -11.28 -3.43
CA LEU A 27 -9.45 -10.08 -4.25
C LEU A 27 -8.00 -10.06 -4.73
N SER A 28 -7.74 -10.77 -5.84
CA SER A 28 -6.47 -10.67 -6.55
C SER A 28 -6.41 -9.31 -7.24
N TRP A 29 -5.72 -8.36 -6.62
CA TRP A 29 -5.27 -7.15 -7.31
C TRP A 29 -4.35 -7.56 -8.46
N ARG A 30 -4.68 -7.13 -9.68
CA ARG A 30 -3.88 -7.34 -10.90
C ARG A 30 -3.44 -5.97 -11.42
N PRO A 31 -2.14 -5.73 -11.63
CA PRO A 31 -1.69 -4.46 -12.18
C PRO A 31 -2.14 -4.31 -13.66
N PRO A 32 -2.40 -3.08 -14.14
CA PRO A 32 -2.78 -2.83 -15.53
C PRO A 32 -1.65 -3.16 -16.52
N LYS A 33 -2.03 -3.70 -17.68
CA LYS A 33 -1.18 -4.31 -18.73
C LYS A 33 -0.26 -3.35 -19.52
N PHE A 34 0.09 -2.17 -19.00
CA PHE A 34 0.98 -1.25 -19.72
C PHE A 34 2.29 -1.06 -18.97
N LEU A 35 3.10 -2.13 -18.96
CA LEU A 35 4.49 -2.10 -18.52
C LEU A 35 5.29 -3.11 -19.35
N GLU A 36 5.41 -2.85 -20.64
CA GLU A 36 6.48 -3.40 -21.47
C GLU A 36 7.35 -2.23 -21.94
N TYR A 37 8.33 -1.87 -21.12
CA TYR A 37 9.53 -1.22 -21.63
C TYR A 37 10.73 -1.99 -21.12
N THR A 38 11.68 -2.17 -22.03
CA THR A 38 12.68 -3.24 -22.06
C THR A 38 13.63 -3.21 -20.86
N ARG A 39 13.69 -4.36 -20.16
CA ARG A 39 14.70 -4.66 -19.14
C ARG A 39 16.08 -4.80 -19.78
N GLY A 40 16.98 -3.86 -19.50
CA GLY A 40 18.43 -4.12 -19.55
C GLY A 40 18.90 -4.73 -18.22
N PRO A 41 19.87 -5.66 -18.20
CA PRO A 41 20.30 -6.30 -16.98
C PRO A 41 21.29 -5.38 -16.24
N VAL A 42 20.87 -4.79 -15.12
CA VAL A 42 21.84 -4.22 -14.17
C VAL A 42 22.16 -5.31 -13.14
N LYS A 43 23.26 -6.03 -13.36
CA LYS A 43 23.82 -6.93 -12.33
C LYS A 43 24.34 -6.05 -11.18
N ILE A 44 23.64 -6.04 -10.06
CA ILE A 44 24.17 -5.47 -8.81
C ILE A 44 24.31 -6.60 -7.81
N ASN A 45 25.56 -7.00 -7.60
CA ASN A 45 25.95 -7.97 -6.58
C ASN A 45 25.88 -7.29 -5.21
N TYR A 46 24.80 -7.49 -4.46
CA TYR A 46 24.81 -7.28 -3.02
C TYR A 46 25.22 -8.57 -2.33
N LEU A 47 26.49 -8.92 -2.48
CA LEU A 47 27.12 -9.86 -1.56
C LEU A 47 27.22 -9.19 -0.18
N SER A 48 26.69 -9.90 0.81
CA SER A 48 27.11 -9.85 2.21
C SER A 48 26.57 -8.70 3.08
N ARG A 49 25.34 -8.84 3.57
CA ARG A 49 25.15 -8.68 5.02
C ARG A 49 25.33 -10.05 5.65
N ARG A 50 26.52 -10.26 6.21
CA ARG A 50 26.85 -11.44 7.03
C ARG A 50 25.74 -11.66 8.06
N MET A 51 25.05 -12.79 7.98
CA MET A 51 24.50 -13.44 9.16
C MET A 51 25.68 -13.83 10.05
N CYS A 52 26.14 -12.90 10.89
CA CYS A 52 26.90 -13.27 12.07
C CYS A 52 25.89 -13.82 13.08
N LEU A 53 25.69 -15.14 13.05
CA LEU A 53 25.09 -15.90 14.15
C LEU A 53 26.00 -15.73 15.37
N SER A 54 25.75 -14.70 16.18
CA SER A 54 26.32 -14.60 17.52
C SER A 54 25.31 -15.20 18.50
N ASN A 55 25.64 -16.38 18.99
CA ASN A 55 24.92 -17.04 20.07
C ASN A 55 25.24 -16.27 21.36
N THR A 56 24.50 -15.20 21.64
CA THR A 56 24.57 -14.51 22.93
C THR A 56 23.17 -14.45 23.54
N ASN A 57 23.07 -15.02 24.74
CA ASN A 57 21.93 -14.89 25.64
C ASN A 57 21.86 -13.43 26.14
N GLY A 58 21.51 -12.50 25.26
CA GLY A 58 21.34 -11.08 25.56
C GLY A 58 20.04 -10.61 24.94
N GLY A 59 19.10 -10.17 25.76
CA GLY A 59 17.78 -9.70 25.31
C GLY A 59 17.88 -8.73 24.14
N ILE A 60 16.97 -8.88 23.18
CA ILE A 60 16.89 -8.08 21.95
C ILE A 60 16.69 -6.60 22.32
N LYS A 61 17.77 -5.87 22.59
CA LYS A 61 17.75 -4.40 22.61
C LYS A 61 17.75 -3.94 21.16
N ARG A 62 16.54 -3.77 20.59
CA ARG A 62 16.39 -3.10 19.31
C ARG A 62 17.04 -1.72 19.41
N LYS A 63 18.03 -1.41 18.57
CA LYS A 63 18.47 -0.02 18.42
C LYS A 63 17.29 0.76 17.83
N PRO A 64 16.86 1.88 18.45
CA PRO A 64 15.63 2.57 18.05
C PRO A 64 15.64 3.09 16.60
N HIS A 65 16.83 3.25 16.00
CA HIS A 65 17.00 3.83 14.66
C HIS A 65 17.43 2.83 13.58
N GLU A 66 17.49 1.52 13.88
CA GLU A 66 17.77 0.53 12.85
C GLU A 66 16.49 0.17 12.08
N VAL A 67 16.67 -0.08 10.77
CA VAL A 67 15.64 -0.61 9.89
C VAL A 67 15.26 -2.00 10.37
N GLY A 68 13.98 -2.18 10.72
CA GLY A 68 13.42 -3.45 11.11
C GLY A 68 12.88 -4.24 9.92
N GLU A 69 12.98 -5.57 10.01
CA GLU A 69 12.44 -6.52 9.01
C GLU A 69 10.92 -6.41 8.78
N ARG A 70 10.21 -5.65 9.62
CA ARG A 70 8.76 -5.40 9.53
C ARG A 70 8.43 -3.91 9.55
N ASP A 71 9.37 -3.08 9.13
CA ASP A 71 9.09 -1.67 8.91
C ASP A 71 8.51 -1.44 7.53
N GLY A 72 7.41 -0.69 7.49
CA GLY A 72 6.89 -0.07 6.27
C GLY A 72 7.28 1.39 6.20
N VAL A 73 7.64 1.86 5.01
CA VAL A 73 7.83 3.30 4.73
C VAL A 73 6.78 3.74 3.73
N ILE A 74 6.10 4.84 4.02
CA ILE A 74 5.23 5.51 3.06
C ILE A 74 5.91 6.81 2.64
N ILE A 75 6.20 6.95 1.35
CA ILE A 75 6.70 8.21 0.77
C ILE A 75 5.50 9.00 0.27
N VAL A 76 5.28 10.18 0.84
CA VAL A 76 4.07 10.98 0.59
C VAL A 76 4.40 12.27 -0.13
N ASP A 77 3.77 12.54 -1.27
CA ASP A 77 3.72 13.87 -1.86
C ASP A 77 2.28 14.42 -1.91
N HIS A 78 2.06 15.60 -2.51
CA HIS A 78 0.71 16.17 -2.65
C HIS A 78 -0.18 15.41 -3.66
N GLY A 79 0.43 14.64 -4.55
CA GLY A 79 -0.13 14.23 -5.82
C GLY A 79 -0.07 15.35 -6.86
N SER A 80 -0.26 14.98 -8.12
CA SER A 80 -0.31 15.90 -9.25
C SER A 80 -1.44 15.52 -10.19
N ARG A 81 -2.03 16.53 -10.83
CA ARG A 81 -2.94 16.33 -11.96
C ARG A 81 -2.21 15.77 -13.19
N ARG A 82 -0.89 15.93 -13.25
CA ARG A 82 -0.05 15.36 -14.32
C ARG A 82 0.34 13.95 -13.93
N LYS A 83 -0.07 12.98 -14.75
CA LYS A 83 0.20 11.56 -14.51
C LYS A 83 1.69 11.26 -14.45
N GLU A 84 2.50 11.95 -15.25
CA GLU A 84 3.95 11.77 -15.31
C GLU A 84 4.60 12.07 -13.96
N SER A 85 4.14 13.12 -13.26
CA SER A 85 4.63 13.46 -11.92
C SER A 85 4.33 12.36 -10.91
N ASN A 86 3.13 11.76 -10.96
CA ASN A 86 2.76 10.66 -10.06
C ASN A 86 3.59 9.40 -10.36
N LEU A 87 3.92 9.15 -11.63
CA LEU A 87 4.80 8.03 -12.02
C LEU A 87 6.22 8.21 -11.51
N MET A 88 6.76 9.43 -11.49
CA MET A 88 8.07 9.71 -10.92
C MET A 88 8.16 9.35 -9.43
N LEU A 89 7.07 9.50 -8.66
CA LEU A 89 7.04 9.06 -7.27
C LEU A 89 7.21 7.54 -7.16
N ASN A 90 6.59 6.76 -8.05
CA ASN A 90 6.72 5.31 -8.08
C ASN A 90 8.16 4.87 -8.41
N GLU A 91 8.81 5.56 -9.36
CA GLU A 91 10.22 5.34 -9.68
C GLU A 91 11.11 5.65 -8.48
N PHE A 92 10.85 6.75 -7.79
CA PHE A 92 11.56 7.11 -6.57
C PHE A 92 11.39 6.06 -5.47
N VAL A 93 10.17 5.59 -5.21
CA VAL A 93 9.90 4.54 -4.21
C VAL A 93 10.67 3.26 -4.52
N THR A 94 10.70 2.85 -5.79
CA THR A 94 11.47 1.68 -6.23
C THR A 94 12.96 1.86 -5.95
N MET A 95 13.53 3.00 -6.35
CA MET A 95 14.93 3.33 -6.06
C MET A 95 15.21 3.40 -4.55
N PHE A 96 14.30 3.99 -3.78
CA PHE A 96 14.44 4.12 -2.33
C PHE A 96 14.50 2.76 -1.66
N ARG A 97 13.60 1.85 -2.03
CA ARG A 97 13.59 0.45 -1.57
C ARG A 97 14.93 -0.23 -1.85
N ASP A 98 15.41 -0.15 -3.09
CA ASP A 98 16.65 -0.80 -3.52
C ASP A 98 17.89 -0.25 -2.80
N LYS A 99 17.92 1.06 -2.50
CA LYS A 99 19.07 1.71 -1.86
C LYS A 99 19.10 1.60 -0.34
N THR A 100 17.94 1.49 0.31
CA THR A 100 17.84 1.56 1.79
C THR A 100 17.69 0.21 2.45
N GLY A 101 17.18 -0.79 1.73
CA GLY A 101 16.91 -2.13 2.28
C GLY A 101 15.63 -2.22 3.11
N TYR A 102 14.76 -1.20 3.09
CA TYR A 102 13.41 -1.34 3.67
C TYR A 102 12.62 -2.40 2.88
N PRO A 103 12.05 -3.41 3.54
CA PRO A 103 11.34 -4.50 2.86
C PRO A 103 9.95 -4.10 2.36
N ILE A 104 9.38 -3.01 2.88
CA ILE A 104 8.04 -2.52 2.53
C ILE A 104 8.16 -1.00 2.32
N VAL A 105 7.91 -0.55 1.10
CA VAL A 105 7.93 0.88 0.74
C VAL A 105 6.78 1.14 -0.23
N GLU A 106 5.89 2.04 0.15
CA GLU A 106 4.68 2.37 -0.62
C GLU A 106 4.66 3.87 -0.99
N PRO A 107 4.22 4.23 -2.20
CA PRO A 107 3.91 5.62 -2.54
C PRO A 107 2.55 6.01 -1.94
N ALA A 108 2.36 7.29 -1.67
CA ALA A 108 1.05 7.87 -1.40
C ALA A 108 0.98 9.33 -1.81
N HIS A 109 -0.24 9.78 -2.07
CA HIS A 109 -0.57 11.16 -2.42
C HIS A 109 -1.59 11.71 -1.43
N MET A 110 -1.53 13.03 -1.16
CA MET A 110 -2.43 13.68 -0.20
C MET A 110 -3.83 13.93 -0.78
N GLU A 111 -3.93 14.38 -2.03
CA GLU A 111 -5.21 14.87 -2.56
C GLU A 111 -5.40 14.63 -4.07
N LEU A 112 -4.35 14.83 -4.87
CA LEU A 112 -4.53 14.99 -6.32
C LEU A 112 -4.36 13.70 -7.12
N ALA A 113 -4.02 12.60 -6.47
CA ALA A 113 -3.76 11.33 -7.10
C ALA A 113 -3.99 10.18 -6.13
N GLU A 114 -4.05 8.96 -6.67
CA GLU A 114 -4.11 7.71 -5.91
C GLU A 114 -2.79 6.96 -6.08
N PRO A 115 -2.32 6.20 -5.07
CA PRO A 115 -3.03 5.83 -3.83
C PRO A 115 -3.01 6.90 -2.72
N SER A 116 -4.05 6.94 -1.89
CA SER A 116 -4.09 7.77 -0.68
C SER A 116 -3.17 7.23 0.43
N ILE A 117 -2.87 8.06 1.44
CA ILE A 117 -2.11 7.64 2.63
C ILE A 117 -2.80 6.46 3.35
N ARG A 118 -4.14 6.44 3.37
CA ARG A 118 -4.91 5.34 3.97
C ARG A 118 -4.69 4.03 3.23
N ASP A 119 -4.68 4.07 1.91
CA ASP A 119 -4.50 2.89 1.07
C ASP A 119 -3.08 2.34 1.20
N ALA A 120 -2.07 3.23 1.16
CA ALA A 120 -0.68 2.87 1.36
C ALA A 120 -0.43 2.27 2.76
N PHE A 121 -1.06 2.83 3.80
CA PHE A 121 -1.02 2.27 5.16
C PHE A 121 -1.64 0.87 5.21
N GLY A 122 -2.81 0.69 4.59
CA GLY A 122 -3.46 -0.62 4.46
C GLY A 122 -2.59 -1.65 3.72
N SER A 123 -1.87 -1.22 2.69
CA SER A 123 -0.90 -2.04 1.95
C SER A 123 0.26 -2.46 2.85
N CYS A 124 0.86 -1.53 3.60
CA CYS A 124 1.93 -1.82 4.56
C CYS A 124 1.50 -2.86 5.60
N VAL A 125 0.30 -2.69 6.18
CA VAL A 125 -0.25 -3.64 7.17
C VAL A 125 -0.47 -5.02 6.57
N GLN A 126 -1.04 -5.11 5.35
CA GLN A 126 -1.23 -6.39 4.65
C GLN A 126 0.09 -7.10 4.35
N GLN A 127 1.16 -6.34 4.10
CA GLN A 127 2.52 -6.87 3.91
C GLN A 127 3.21 -7.27 5.23
N GLY A 128 2.57 -7.06 6.39
CA GLY A 128 3.08 -7.48 7.69
C GLY A 128 3.90 -6.43 8.44
N ALA A 129 3.79 -5.15 8.05
CA ALA A 129 4.43 -4.07 8.78
C ALA A 129 3.87 -3.97 10.22
N ASN A 130 4.76 -3.83 11.21
CA ASN A 130 4.39 -3.59 12.61
C ASN A 130 4.71 -2.16 13.08
N ARG A 131 5.46 -1.42 12.25
CA ARG A 131 5.78 -0.01 12.39
C ARG A 131 5.73 0.60 11.00
N VAL A 132 5.03 1.71 10.86
CA VAL A 132 4.93 2.44 9.59
C VAL A 132 5.53 3.83 9.80
N ILE A 133 6.54 4.16 8.99
CA ILE A 133 7.18 5.47 8.94
C ILE A 133 6.58 6.23 7.76
N VAL A 134 6.04 7.42 8.03
CA VAL A 134 5.54 8.30 6.97
C VAL A 134 6.59 9.39 6.71
N SER A 135 7.10 9.45 5.49
CA SER A 135 8.12 10.40 5.06
C SER A 135 7.55 11.33 4.00
N PRO A 136 7.27 12.60 4.33
CA PRO A 136 6.91 13.60 3.34
C PRO A 136 8.05 13.82 2.32
N PHE A 137 7.70 13.91 1.04
CA PHE A 137 8.60 14.17 -0.07
C PHE A 137 8.18 15.47 -0.77
N PHE A 138 8.61 16.59 -0.20
CA PHE A 138 8.31 17.93 -0.69
C PHE A 138 9.60 18.67 -1.04
N LEU A 139 9.58 19.42 -2.14
CA LEU A 139 10.71 20.25 -2.57
C LEU A 139 10.78 21.58 -1.80
N PHE A 140 9.65 22.06 -1.30
CA PHE A 140 9.54 23.30 -0.52
C PHE A 140 8.70 23.06 0.72
N PRO A 141 9.03 23.68 1.87
CA PRO A 141 8.08 23.80 2.96
C PRO A 141 6.90 24.67 2.48
N GLY A 142 5.68 24.16 2.65
CA GLY A 142 4.45 24.89 2.37
C GLY A 142 4.23 26.06 3.31
#